data_AF-A0A2V9H7K0-F1
#
_entry.id   AF-A0A2V9H7K0-F1
#
_cell.length_a   1.000
_cell.length_b   1.000
_cell.length_c   1.000
_cell.angle_alpha   90.00
_cell.angle_beta   90.00
_cell.angle_gamma   90.00
#
_symmetry.space_group_name_H-M   'P 1'
#
loop_
_entity.id
_entity.type
_entity.pdbx_description
1 polymer ?
#
loop_
_entity_poly.entity_id
_entity_poly.type
_entity_poly.pdbx_seq_one_letter_code
_entity_poly.pdbx_strand_id
1 'polypeptide(L)'
;MSERAGGAEDMFLDVKELAVRKLRIRKTYAPGSIDFHSAEIKQIGPLEVTATAELLESQIRIEGNLETKIELVCARCLEPVVEDVSRTFDLFYAPLPKEAKPKEDRLKDDDTEIGFYQGE
;
A
#
# COMPACT_ATOMS: atom_id res chain seq x y z
N MET A 1 26.72 -9.26 4.14
CA MET A 1 26.00 -9.07 5.42
C MET A 1 24.60 -8.65 5.03
N SER A 2 23.62 -9.55 5.19
CA SER A 2 22.27 -9.37 4.67
C SER A 2 21.53 -8.42 5.61
N GLU A 3 21.36 -7.17 5.17
CA GLU A 3 20.56 -6.15 5.84
C GLU A 3 19.10 -6.62 5.80
N ARG A 4 18.58 -7.06 6.95
CA ARG A 4 17.15 -7.29 7.11
C ARG A 4 16.50 -5.91 7.15
N ALA A 5 16.06 -5.43 5.98
CA ALA A 5 15.07 -4.36 5.91
C ALA A 5 13.90 -4.75 6.81
N GLY A 6 13.49 -3.85 7.71
CA GLY A 6 12.29 -4.03 8.50
C GLY A 6 11.11 -4.09 7.54
N GLY A 7 10.71 -5.30 7.16
CA GLY A 7 9.52 -5.55 6.37
C GLY A 7 8.40 -5.91 7.32
N ALA A 8 7.40 -5.05 7.41
CA ALA A 8 6.05 -5.44 7.77
C ALA A 8 5.74 -6.86 7.27
N GLU A 9 5.22 -7.74 8.13
CA GLU A 9 4.84 -9.11 7.70
C GLU A 9 3.90 -9.04 6.48
N ASP A 10 4.27 -9.79 5.44
CA ASP A 10 3.52 -9.85 4.19
C ASP A 10 2.08 -10.31 4.45
N MET A 11 1.14 -9.63 3.82
CA MET A 11 -0.28 -9.98 3.80
C MET A 11 -0.68 -10.35 2.38
N PHE A 12 -1.34 -11.49 2.24
CA PHE A 12 -1.86 -11.98 0.96
C PHE A 12 -3.39 -11.98 0.96
N LEU A 13 -3.98 -11.69 -0.19
CA LEU A 13 -5.41 -11.78 -0.44
C LEU A 13 -5.66 -12.95 -1.40
N ASP A 14 -6.58 -13.86 -1.04
CA ASP A 14 -7.03 -14.91 -1.94
C ASP A 14 -8.08 -14.35 -2.92
N VAL A 15 -7.72 -14.31 -4.20
CA VAL A 15 -8.60 -13.80 -5.27
C VAL A 15 -9.87 -14.65 -5.40
N LYS A 16 -9.79 -15.96 -5.16
CA LYS A 16 -10.95 -16.87 -5.20
C LYS A 16 -11.91 -16.56 -4.07
N GLU A 17 -11.39 -16.15 -2.91
CA GLU A 17 -12.22 -15.71 -1.80
C GLU A 17 -12.92 -14.38 -2.12
N LEU A 18 -12.21 -13.43 -2.72
CA LEU A 18 -12.76 -12.13 -3.15
C LEU A 18 -13.88 -12.26 -4.21
N ALA A 19 -13.84 -13.31 -5.03
CA ALA A 19 -14.89 -13.60 -6.01
C ALA A 19 -16.23 -14.00 -5.36
N VAL A 20 -16.21 -14.46 -4.10
CA VAL A 20 -17.41 -14.93 -3.39
C VAL A 20 -17.89 -13.90 -2.37
N ARG A 21 -16.99 -13.11 -1.78
CA ARG A 21 -17.33 -12.12 -0.76
C ARG A 21 -16.31 -11.00 -0.65
N LYS A 22 -16.77 -9.85 -0.14
CA LYS A 22 -15.88 -8.78 0.33
C LYS A 22 -15.09 -9.23 1.56
N LEU A 23 -13.81 -8.89 1.63
CA LEU A 23 -12.93 -9.17 2.76
C LEU A 23 -12.67 -7.92 3.58
N ARG A 24 -12.83 -8.01 4.90
CA ARG A 24 -12.46 -6.94 5.83
C ARG A 24 -11.02 -7.13 6.28
N ILE A 25 -10.23 -6.09 6.15
CA ILE A 25 -8.83 -6.04 6.52
C ILE A 25 -8.70 -5.22 7.79
N ARG A 26 -8.04 -5.80 8.80
CA ARG A 26 -7.54 -5.08 9.98
C ARG A 26 -6.12 -5.54 10.23
N LYS A 27 -5.15 -4.65 10.02
CA LYS A 27 -3.74 -4.95 10.24
C LYS A 27 -3.09 -3.82 11.02
N THR A 28 -2.20 -4.20 11.92
CA THR A 28 -1.35 -3.28 12.65
C THR A 28 0.09 -3.64 12.35
N TYR A 29 0.87 -2.64 11.96
CA TYR A 29 2.30 -2.76 11.73
C TYR A 29 3.04 -2.05 12.86
N ALA A 30 4.05 -2.71 13.43
CA ALA A 30 4.81 -2.17 14.55
C ALA A 30 5.59 -0.90 14.14
N PRO A 31 5.92 0.00 15.07
CA PRO A 31 6.81 1.12 14.78
C PRO A 31 8.12 0.66 14.13
N GLY A 32 8.59 1.41 13.13
CA GLY A 32 9.81 1.10 12.37
C GLY A 32 9.73 -0.12 11.44
N SER A 33 8.55 -0.69 11.21
CA SER A 33 8.37 -1.83 10.28
C SER A 33 8.04 -1.42 8.85
N ILE A 34 7.78 -0.13 8.61
CA ILE A 34 7.56 0.42 7.28
C ILE A 34 8.81 1.16 6.82
N ASP A 35 9.38 0.72 5.69
CA ASP A 35 10.47 1.41 5.01
C ASP A 35 9.89 2.46 4.04
N PHE A 36 10.00 3.73 4.40
CA PHE A 36 9.56 4.86 3.57
C PHE A 36 10.55 5.22 2.45
N HIS A 37 11.66 4.49 2.32
CA HIS A 37 12.72 4.74 1.33
C HIS A 37 13.26 6.19 1.43
N SER A 38 13.18 6.77 2.63
CA SER A 38 13.60 8.12 2.96
C SER A 38 14.17 8.15 4.37
N ALA A 39 15.33 8.80 4.52
CA ALA A 39 15.93 9.04 5.83
C ALA A 39 15.22 10.16 6.62
N GLU A 40 14.36 10.93 5.96
CA GLU A 40 13.69 12.10 6.54
C GLU A 40 12.38 11.75 7.25
N ILE A 41 11.87 10.52 7.08
CA ILE A 41 10.59 10.07 7.64
C ILE A 41 10.82 8.80 8.45
N LYS A 42 10.34 8.80 9.70
CA LYS A 42 10.38 7.63 10.58
C LYS A 42 9.00 7.32 11.11
N GLN A 43 8.60 6.05 11.04
CA GLN A 43 7.42 5.55 11.73
C GLN A 43 7.73 5.44 13.23
N ILE A 44 7.09 6.25 14.06
CA ILE A 44 7.29 6.22 15.53
C ILE A 44 6.09 5.64 16.29
N GLY A 45 4.91 5.60 15.67
CA GLY A 45 3.71 4.92 16.19
C GLY A 45 3.36 3.66 15.40
N PRO A 46 2.46 2.81 15.92
CA PRO A 46 1.90 1.73 15.12
C PRO A 46 1.19 2.30 13.89
N LEU A 47 1.23 1.57 12.77
CA LEU A 47 0.40 1.86 11.60
C LEU A 47 -0.80 0.95 11.64
N GLU A 48 -1.98 1.53 11.84
CA GLU A 48 -3.25 0.84 11.88
C GLU A 48 -3.95 1.00 10.54
N VAL A 49 -4.37 -0.11 9.94
CA VAL A 49 -5.06 -0.15 8.65
C VAL A 49 -6.41 -0.84 8.84
N THR A 50 -7.48 -0.16 8.45
CA THR A 50 -8.81 -0.75 8.30
C THR A 50 -9.27 -0.58 6.86
N ALA A 51 -9.57 -1.68 6.17
CA ALA A 51 -9.94 -1.63 4.76
C ALA A 51 -10.95 -2.72 4.39
N THR A 52 -11.54 -2.59 3.21
CA THR A 52 -12.33 -3.63 2.55
C THR A 52 -11.72 -3.92 1.19
N ALA A 53 -11.49 -5.20 0.90
CA ALA A 53 -11.11 -5.69 -0.41
C ALA A 53 -12.29 -6.37 -1.09
N GLU A 54 -12.50 -6.11 -2.37
CA GLU A 54 -13.54 -6.74 -3.18
C GLU A 54 -13.11 -6.94 -4.63
N LEU A 55 -13.69 -7.94 -5.30
CA LEU A 55 -13.52 -8.13 -6.74
C LEU A 55 -14.66 -7.43 -7.48
N LEU A 56 -14.32 -6.41 -8.28
CA LEU A 56 -15.23 -5.68 -9.17
C LEU A 56 -14.90 -6.04 -10.62
N GLU A 57 -15.81 -6.73 -11.29
CA GLU A 57 -15.61 -7.25 -12.65
C GLU A 57 -14.34 -8.11 -12.76
N SER A 58 -13.22 -7.52 -13.16
CA SER A 58 -11.89 -8.15 -13.32
C SER A 58 -10.78 -7.44 -12.55
N GLN A 59 -11.12 -6.51 -11.65
CA GLN A 59 -10.19 -5.74 -10.83
C GLN A 59 -10.47 -5.95 -9.34
N ILE A 60 -9.42 -5.93 -8.53
CA ILE A 60 -9.52 -5.92 -7.09
C ILE A 60 -9.50 -4.47 -6.63
N ARG A 61 -10.54 -4.04 -5.92
CA ARG A 61 -10.58 -2.74 -5.25
C ARG A 61 -10.27 -2.92 -3.78
N ILE A 62 -9.36 -2.11 -3.24
CA ILE A 62 -9.04 -2.04 -1.82
C ILE A 62 -9.23 -0.61 -1.35
N GLU A 63 -10.30 -0.38 -0.60
CA GLU A 63 -10.62 0.93 -0.03
C GLU A 63 -10.53 0.90 1.49
N GLY A 64 -10.03 1.97 2.10
CA GLY A 64 -9.88 2.00 3.54
C GLY A 64 -9.26 3.28 4.09
N ASN A 65 -8.87 3.19 5.35
CA ASN A 65 -8.14 4.23 6.06
C ASN A 65 -6.92 3.66 6.77
N LEU A 66 -5.92 4.52 6.92
CA LEU A 66 -4.73 4.28 7.70
C LEU A 66 -4.51 5.40 8.70
N GLU A 67 -3.98 5.02 9.86
CA GLU A 67 -3.63 5.93 10.95
C GLU A 67 -2.26 5.55 11.51
N THR A 68 -1.38 6.54 11.69
CA THR A 68 -0.08 6.34 12.31
C THR A 68 0.50 7.65 12.83
N LYS A 69 1.62 7.56 13.55
CA LYS A 69 2.40 8.70 13.99
C LYS A 69 3.79 8.62 13.38
N ILE A 70 4.21 9.70 12.72
CA ILE A 70 5.53 9.81 12.09
C ILE A 70 6.35 10.93 12.73
N GLU A 71 7.67 10.77 12.69
CA GLU A 71 8.63 11.86 12.88
C GLU A 71 9.19 12.24 11.50
N LEU A 72 9.22 13.53 11.21
CA LEU A 72 9.81 14.09 9.99
C LEU A 72 10.73 15.27 10.28
N VAL A 73 11.65 15.57 9.36
CA VAL A 73 12.53 16.74 9.47
C VAL A 73 11.83 18.00 8.98
N CYS A 74 11.74 19.04 9.80
CA CYS A 74 11.15 20.31 9.40
C CYS A 74 12.01 21.00 8.33
N ALA A 75 11.44 21.31 7.17
CA ALA A 75 12.16 22.01 6.10
C ALA A 75 12.61 23.45 6.47
N ARG A 76 12.05 24.05 7.53
CA ARG A 76 12.36 25.43 7.95
C ARG A 76 13.48 25.50 9.00
N CYS A 77 13.42 24.67 10.04
CA CYS A 77 14.39 24.69 11.15
C CYS A 77 15.30 23.47 11.20
N LEU A 78 15.06 22.44 10.35
CA LEU A 78 15.76 21.15 10.36
C LEU A 78 15.62 20.35 11.66
N GLU A 79 14.68 20.73 12.52
CA GLU A 79 14.39 20.00 13.75
C GLU A 79 13.34 18.91 13.49
N PRO A 80 13.36 17.80 14.27
CA PRO A 80 12.33 16.78 14.19
C PRO A 80 10.96 17.31 14.59
N VAL A 81 9.93 16.96 13.82
CA VAL A 81 8.52 17.27 14.07
C VAL A 81 7.74 15.97 14.05
N VAL A 82 6.85 15.82 15.03
CA VAL A 82 5.95 14.67 15.14
C VAL A 82 4.60 15.04 14.58
N GLU A 83 4.11 14.25 13.64
CA GLU A 83 2.79 14.43 13.01
C GLU A 83 1.93 13.18 13.17
N ASP A 84 0.65 13.39 13.42
CA ASP A 84 -0.37 12.37 13.34
C ASP A 84 -0.89 12.30 11.89
N VAL A 85 -0.72 11.14 11.26
CA VAL A 85 -1.13 10.90 9.89
C VAL A 85 -2.40 10.08 9.90
N SER A 86 -3.47 10.65 9.35
CA SER A 86 -4.72 9.94 9.04
C SER A 86 -5.05 10.18 7.57
N ARG A 87 -5.17 9.08 6.81
CA ARG A 87 -5.42 9.11 5.36
C ARG A 87 -6.40 8.02 4.97
N THR A 88 -7.29 8.35 4.05
CA THR A 88 -8.10 7.37 3.32
C THR A 88 -7.40 7.02 2.02
N PHE A 89 -7.64 5.82 1.51
CA PHE A 89 -7.14 5.36 0.22
C PHE A 89 -8.20 4.53 -0.52
N ASP A 90 -8.09 4.51 -1.84
CA ASP A 90 -8.89 3.68 -2.74
C ASP A 90 -7.98 3.21 -3.88
N LEU A 91 -7.64 1.92 -3.88
CA LEU A 91 -6.64 1.34 -4.76
C LEU A 91 -7.27 0.29 -5.66
N PHE A 92 -6.88 0.27 -6.93
CA PHE A 92 -7.35 -0.69 -7.92
C PHE A 92 -6.18 -1.55 -8.42
N TYR A 93 -6.40 -2.86 -8.45
CA TYR A 93 -5.41 -3.84 -8.89
C TYR A 93 -5.98 -4.72 -10.03
N ALA A 94 -5.28 -4.76 -11.15
CA ALA A 94 -5.61 -5.60 -12.30
C ALA A 94 -4.64 -6.79 -12.45
N PRO A 95 -5.05 -7.93 -13.03
CA PRO A 95 -4.15 -9.03 -13.29
C PRO A 95 -3.09 -8.63 -14.32
N LEU A 96 -1.84 -9.04 -14.10
CA LEU A 96 -0.76 -8.79 -15.06
C LEU A 96 -1.11 -9.44 -16.42
N PRO A 97 -1.10 -8.69 -17.55
CA PRO A 97 -1.41 -9.24 -18.86
C PRO A 97 -0.40 -10.34 -19.25
N LYS A 98 -0.88 -11.52 -19.68
CA LYS A 98 -0.03 -12.68 -20.04
C LYS A 98 0.76 -12.50 -21.35
N GLU A 99 0.40 -11.52 -22.18
CA GLU A 99 0.98 -11.31 -23.51
C GLU A 99 1.31 -9.82 -23.77
N ALA A 100 2.19 -9.23 -22.97
CA ALA A 100 2.72 -7.90 -23.29
C ALA A 100 3.90 -8.04 -24.27
N LYS A 101 3.62 -8.06 -25.59
CA LYS A 101 4.64 -7.56 -26.53
C LYS A 101 4.85 -6.08 -26.17
N PRO A 102 6.09 -5.60 -25.96
CA PRO A 102 6.32 -4.19 -25.67
C PRO A 102 5.99 -3.41 -26.95
N LYS A 103 4.75 -2.98 -27.07
CA LYS A 103 4.37 -1.88 -27.93
C LYS A 103 4.51 -0.64 -27.07
N GLU A 104 5.20 0.37 -27.57
CA GLU A 104 5.19 1.69 -26.94
C GLU A 104 3.79 2.29 -27.12
N ASP A 105 2.85 1.86 -26.27
CA ASP A 105 1.51 2.43 -26.19
C ASP A 105 1.54 3.57 -25.17
N ARG A 106 0.93 4.71 -25.51
CA ARG A 106 0.79 5.84 -24.59
C ARG A 106 -0.07 5.41 -23.42
N LEU A 107 0.48 5.53 -22.21
CA LEU A 107 -0.28 5.43 -20.96
C LEU A 107 -1.44 6.43 -21.02
N LYS A 108 -2.65 5.95 -20.77
CA LYS A 108 -3.80 6.80 -20.47
C LYS A 108 -3.70 7.27 -19.02
N ASP A 109 -4.37 8.36 -18.69
CA ASP A 109 -4.35 8.90 -17.33
C ASP A 109 -4.84 7.85 -16.31
N ASP A 110 -5.89 7.09 -16.65
CA ASP A 110 -6.41 5.99 -15.84
C ASP A 110 -5.41 4.83 -15.62
N ASP A 111 -4.38 4.69 -16.47
CA ASP A 111 -3.35 3.65 -16.31
C ASP A 111 -2.33 3.99 -15.22
N THR A 112 -2.32 5.24 -14.71
CA THR A 112 -1.43 5.66 -13.63
C THR A 112 -1.94 5.31 -12.23
N GLU A 113 -3.22 4.97 -12.11
CA GLU A 113 -3.89 4.69 -10.83
C GLU A 113 -4.12 3.19 -10.58
N ILE A 114 -3.75 2.32 -11.55
CA ILE A 114 -3.97 0.87 -11.49
C ILE A 114 -2.64 0.15 -11.18
N GLY A 115 -2.62 -0.60 -10.08
CA GLY A 115 -1.57 -1.57 -9.77
C GLY A 115 -1.78 -2.89 -10.51
N PHE A 116 -0.70 -3.64 -10.78
CA PHE A 116 -0.80 -5.00 -11.32
C PHE A 116 -0.41 -6.05 -10.29
N TYR A 117 -1.12 -7.17 -10.27
CA TYR A 117 -0.78 -8.32 -9.42
C TYR A 117 -0.50 -9.58 -10.24
N GLN A 118 0.36 -10.45 -9.72
CA GLN A 118 0.60 -11.80 -10.23
C GLN A 118 0.14 -12.80 -9.16
N GLY A 119 -0.89 -13.59 -9.49
CA GLY A 119 -1.46 -14.63 -8.61
C GLY A 119 -2.10 -15.75 -9.43
N GLU A 120 -2.30 -16.91 -8.82
CA GLU A 120 -3.01 -18.07 -9.40
C GLU A 120 -4.47 -18.19 -8.93
#